data_AF-A0A914ME17-F1
#
_entry.id   AF-A0A914ME17-F1
#
_cell.length_a   1.000
_cell.length_b   1.000
_cell.length_c   1.000
_cell.angle_alpha   90.00
_cell.angle_beta   90.00
_cell.angle_gamma   90.00
#
_symmetry.space_group_name_H-M   'P 1'
#
loop_
_entity.id
_entity.type
_entity.pdbx_description
1 polymer ?
#
loop_
_entity_poly.entity_id
_entity_poly.type
_entity_poly.pdbx_seq_one_letter_code
_entity_poly.pdbx_strand_id
1 'polypeptide(L)'
;MLVRIGIRSLFREIKNKANLEDNLILQDAIVLFDMALFNTSSLSQIFSFYALNLPSIKFFVIPQLSTTLSSKLNFKSFSSILIFNKEENKNIRELILTNLKPIEKASEEKNIFKTPKLVTPIGKNFGKEKKKGQKKEKN
;
A
#
# COMPACT_ATOMS: atom_id res chain seq x y z
N MET A 1 -3.11 19.74 19.10
CA MET A 1 -3.63 18.80 18.07
C MET A 1 -2.68 17.62 17.96
N LEU A 2 -3.13 16.42 18.35
CA LEU A 2 -2.31 15.21 18.54
C LEU A 2 -2.45 14.19 17.40
N VAL A 3 -3.66 14.07 16.85
CA VAL A 3 -4.01 13.07 15.84
C VAL A 3 -4.98 13.67 14.82
N ARG A 4 -4.90 13.23 13.56
CA ARG A 4 -5.95 13.45 12.54
C ARG A 4 -6.54 12.12 12.11
N ILE A 5 -7.86 12.09 11.93
CA ILE A 5 -8.59 10.89 11.52
C ILE A 5 -9.22 11.11 10.13
N GLY A 6 -9.14 10.08 9.29
CA GLY A 6 -9.72 10.02 7.96
C GLY A 6 -8.80 10.50 6.83
N ILE A 7 -8.98 9.89 5.65
CA ILE A 7 -8.16 10.13 4.44
C ILE A 7 -8.17 11.60 4.03
N ARG A 8 -9.34 12.27 4.06
CA ARG A 8 -9.43 13.69 3.66
C ARG A 8 -8.56 14.57 4.55
N SER A 9 -8.57 14.31 5.86
CA SER A 9 -7.72 15.03 6.82
C SER A 9 -6.24 14.75 6.55
N LEU A 10 -5.87 13.50 6.30
CA LEU A 10 -4.52 13.09 5.94
C LEU A 10 -4.02 13.85 4.70
N PHE A 11 -4.77 13.79 3.59
CA PHE A 11 -4.37 14.48 2.36
C PHE A 11 -4.32 15.99 2.52
N ARG A 12 -5.19 16.59 3.33
CA ARG A 12 -5.10 18.02 3.64
C ARG A 12 -3.78 18.36 4.33
N GLU A 13 -3.36 17.56 5.32
CA GLU A 13 -2.09 17.81 6.03
C GLU A 13 -0.87 17.56 5.13
N ILE A 14 -0.91 16.52 4.28
CA ILE A 14 0.16 16.24 3.30
C ILE A 14 0.24 17.32 2.22
N LYS A 15 -0.91 17.79 1.70
CA LYS A 15 -0.96 18.76 0.58
C LYS A 15 -0.66 20.19 0.99
N ASN A 16 -1.08 20.62 2.20
CA ASN A 16 -0.93 22.02 2.63
C ASN A 16 0.50 22.43 3.00
N LYS A 17 1.46 21.51 3.04
CA LYS A 17 2.80 21.79 3.56
C LYS A 17 3.81 21.57 2.45
N ALA A 18 4.06 22.66 1.72
CA ALA A 18 4.83 22.70 0.47
C ALA A 18 6.23 22.08 0.55
N ASN A 19 6.83 21.96 1.74
CA ASN A 19 8.00 21.14 1.99
C ASN A 19 7.73 20.21 3.18
N LEU A 20 7.44 18.94 2.90
CA LEU A 20 7.29 17.90 3.92
C LEU A 20 8.59 17.68 4.72
N GLU A 21 9.74 18.02 4.15
CA GLU A 21 11.06 17.92 4.78
C GLU A 21 11.31 19.02 5.82
N ASP A 22 10.79 20.23 5.60
CA ASP A 22 10.92 21.35 6.55
C ASP A 22 9.89 21.30 7.69
N ASN A 23 8.96 20.31 7.64
CA ASN A 23 7.86 20.23 8.58
C ASN A 23 8.17 19.27 9.74
N LEU A 24 8.82 19.80 10.79
CA LEU A 24 9.14 19.08 12.04
C LEU A 24 7.97 18.27 12.62
N ILE A 25 6.72 18.72 12.42
CA ILE A 25 5.51 18.05 12.94
C ILE A 25 5.17 16.78 12.14
N LEU A 26 5.49 16.75 10.84
CA LEU A 26 5.27 15.59 9.96
C LEU A 26 6.51 14.70 9.87
N GLN A 27 7.69 15.20 10.22
CA GLN A 27 8.89 14.39 10.36
C GLN A 27 8.68 13.29 11.41
N ASP A 28 8.88 12.05 11.01
CA ASP A 28 8.61 10.82 11.77
C ASP A 28 7.16 10.67 12.24
N ALA A 29 6.22 11.35 11.59
CA ALA A 29 4.81 11.11 11.82
C ALA A 29 4.43 9.69 11.37
N ILE A 30 3.41 9.14 12.00
CA ILE A 30 2.92 7.79 11.72
C ILE A 30 1.54 7.88 11.07
N VAL A 31 1.34 7.16 9.98
CA VAL A 31 0.04 6.97 9.35
C VAL A 31 -0.36 5.51 9.45
N LEU A 32 -1.52 5.27 10.04
CA LEU A 32 -2.15 3.96 10.10
C LEU A 32 -3.30 3.94 9.10
N PHE A 33 -3.30 2.96 8.20
CA PHE A 33 -4.40 2.70 7.30
C PHE A 33 -5.17 1.45 7.71
N ASP A 34 -6.49 1.47 7.52
CA ASP A 34 -7.27 0.25 7.56
C ASP A 34 -7.00 -0.59 6.30
N MET A 35 -6.79 -1.90 6.48
CA MET A 35 -6.61 -2.86 5.39
C MET A 35 -7.76 -2.81 4.35
N ALA A 36 -8.98 -2.45 4.75
CA ALA A 36 -10.12 -2.32 3.86
C ALA A 36 -9.86 -1.35 2.68
N LEU A 37 -8.97 -0.36 2.86
CA LEU A 37 -8.55 0.54 1.77
C LEU A 37 -7.77 -0.19 0.67
N PHE A 38 -7.01 -1.20 1.04
CA PHE A 38 -6.12 -1.92 0.14
C PHE A 38 -6.82 -3.06 -0.62
N ASN A 39 -8.05 -3.40 -0.26
CA ASN A 39 -8.88 -4.35 -1.01
C ASN A 39 -9.25 -3.83 -2.41
N THR A 40 -9.12 -2.53 -2.65
CA THR A 40 -9.31 -1.92 -3.96
C THR A 40 -7.96 -1.62 -4.62
N SER A 41 -7.75 -2.14 -5.83
CA SER A 41 -6.44 -2.07 -6.52
C SER A 41 -5.95 -0.65 -6.80
N SER A 42 -6.85 0.31 -7.00
CA SER A 42 -6.47 1.70 -7.30
C SER A 42 -6.05 2.45 -6.03
N LEU A 43 -6.76 2.29 -4.92
CA LEU A 43 -6.41 2.92 -3.66
C LEU A 43 -5.13 2.33 -3.08
N SER A 44 -4.94 1.02 -3.19
CA SER A 44 -3.70 0.38 -2.74
C SER A 44 -2.48 0.96 -3.45
N GLN A 45 -2.54 1.12 -4.79
CA GLN A 45 -1.48 1.75 -5.56
C GLN A 45 -1.21 3.20 -5.12
N ILE A 46 -2.25 4.00 -4.90
CA ILE A 46 -2.10 5.40 -4.48
C ILE A 46 -1.45 5.48 -3.09
N PHE A 47 -1.94 4.71 -2.12
CA PHE A 47 -1.41 4.75 -0.75
C PHE A 47 -0.01 4.16 -0.67
N SER A 48 0.28 3.10 -1.43
CA SER A 48 1.63 2.59 -1.59
C SER A 48 2.55 3.66 -2.21
N PHE A 49 2.11 4.38 -3.23
CA PHE A 49 2.89 5.47 -3.81
C PHE A 49 3.21 6.56 -2.77
N TYR A 50 2.24 7.00 -1.98
CA TYR A 50 2.51 7.94 -0.88
C TYR A 50 3.49 7.38 0.14
N ALA A 51 3.32 6.12 0.54
CA ALA A 51 4.19 5.48 1.52
C ALA A 51 5.64 5.42 1.07
N LEU A 52 5.87 5.22 -0.23
CA LEU A 52 7.21 5.10 -0.80
C LEU A 52 7.88 6.43 -1.13
N ASN A 53 7.11 7.50 -1.32
CA ASN A 53 7.63 8.82 -1.72
C ASN A 53 7.66 9.84 -0.58
N LEU A 54 7.14 9.51 0.60
CA LEU A 54 7.18 10.36 1.79
C LEU A 54 8.02 9.71 2.89
N PRO A 55 9.37 9.69 2.76
CA PRO A 55 10.25 8.95 3.67
C PRO A 55 10.22 9.48 5.12
N SER A 56 9.86 10.75 5.28
CA SER A 56 9.67 11.40 6.58
C SER A 56 8.43 10.92 7.32
N ILE A 57 7.51 10.20 6.69
CA ILE A 57 6.30 9.67 7.31
C ILE A 57 6.35 8.14 7.26
N LYS A 58 6.09 7.48 8.38
CA LYS A 58 6.02 6.02 8.44
C LYS A 58 4.58 5.56 8.27
N PHE A 59 4.33 4.72 7.27
CA PHE A 59 3.00 4.22 6.95
C PHE A 59 2.85 2.76 7.37
N PHE A 60 1.70 2.40 7.92
CA PHE A 60 1.38 1.06 8.37
C PHE A 60 -0.02 0.68 7.92
N VAL A 61 -0.26 -0.60 7.69
CA VAL A 61 -1.58 -1.15 7.39
C VAL A 61 -2.00 -2.07 8.53
N ILE A 62 -3.18 -1.81 9.09
CA ILE A 62 -3.71 -2.56 10.23
C ILE A 62 -5.04 -3.21 9.81
N PRO A 63 -5.16 -4.55 9.91
CA PRO A 63 -6.43 -5.23 9.70
C PRO A 63 -7.48 -4.77 10.70
N GLN A 64 -8.69 -4.45 10.22
CA GLN A 64 -9.85 -4.12 11.05
C GLN A 64 -9.64 -2.93 12.02
N LEU A 65 -8.78 -1.97 11.65
CA LEU A 65 -8.48 -0.78 12.45
C LEU A 65 -9.75 0.02 12.78
N SER A 66 -10.55 0.33 11.76
CA SER A 66 -11.81 1.06 11.88
C SER A 66 -12.76 0.31 12.80
N THR A 67 -12.97 -0.98 12.54
CA THR A 67 -13.93 -1.80 13.28
C THR A 67 -13.56 -1.86 14.75
N THR A 68 -12.28 -2.13 15.05
CA THR A 68 -11.77 -2.26 16.43
C THR A 68 -11.91 -0.95 17.22
N LEU A 69 -11.61 0.18 16.60
CA LEU A 69 -11.68 1.47 17.29
C LEU A 69 -13.12 2.01 17.35
N SER A 70 -13.94 1.76 16.32
CA SER A 70 -15.37 2.06 16.35
C SER A 70 -16.08 1.29 17.46
N SER A 71 -15.77 0.00 17.65
CA SER A 71 -16.40 -0.82 18.68
C SER A 71 -15.95 -0.46 20.09
N LYS A 72 -14.67 -0.08 20.28
CA LYS A 72 -14.11 0.22 21.62
C LYS A 72 -14.32 1.66 22.07
N LEU A 73 -14.28 2.61 21.15
CA LEU A 73 -14.25 4.05 21.44
C LEU A 73 -15.47 4.80 20.86
N ASN A 74 -16.45 4.08 20.31
CA ASN A 74 -17.63 4.64 19.66
C ASN A 74 -17.31 5.68 18.56
N PHE A 75 -16.19 5.51 17.88
CA PHE A 75 -15.83 6.36 16.74
C PHE A 75 -16.67 6.00 15.51
N LYS A 76 -17.01 7.02 14.71
CA LYS A 76 -17.51 6.80 13.34
C LYS A 76 -16.47 6.04 12.53
N SER A 77 -16.91 5.22 11.57
CA SER A 77 -15.98 4.51 10.68
C SER A 77 -15.00 5.49 10.01
N PHE A 78 -13.73 5.10 10.00
CA PHE A 78 -12.65 5.87 9.41
C PHE A 78 -11.65 4.92 8.78
N SER A 79 -10.86 5.41 7.85
CA SER A 79 -9.97 4.57 7.05
C SER A 79 -8.49 4.86 7.29
N SER A 80 -8.17 5.96 7.98
CA SER A 80 -6.80 6.29 8.32
C SER A 80 -6.69 7.10 9.61
N ILE A 81 -5.52 7.03 10.25
CA ILE A 81 -5.14 7.83 11.41
C ILE A 81 -3.73 8.37 11.17
N LEU A 82 -3.53 9.67 11.32
CA LEU A 82 -2.23 10.33 11.31
C LEU A 82 -1.89 10.75 12.74
N ILE A 83 -0.77 10.26 13.26
CA ILE A 83 -0.22 10.55 14.58
C ILE A 83 1.02 11.42 14.38
N PHE A 84 0.99 12.65 14.91
CA PHE A 84 2.10 13.60 14.76
C PHE A 84 3.28 13.24 15.64
N ASN A 85 4.47 13.62 15.22
CA ASN A 85 5.68 13.56 16.05
C ASN A 85 5.62 14.66 17.11
N LYS A 86 5.13 14.28 18.28
CA LYS A 86 5.00 15.12 19.47
C LYS A 86 5.32 14.29 20.70
N GLU A 87 5.84 14.93 21.74
CA GLU A 87 6.17 14.28 23.01
C GLU A 87 4.97 13.55 23.60
N GLU A 88 3.77 14.13 23.52
CA GLU A 88 2.55 13.49 24.05
C GLU A 88 2.15 12.20 23.29
N ASN A 89 2.65 12.03 22.06
CA ASN A 89 2.43 10.82 21.25
C ASN A 89 3.62 9.85 21.29
N LYS A 90 4.69 10.15 22.03
CA LYS A 90 5.93 9.36 22.00
C LYS A 90 5.69 7.89 22.32
N ASN A 91 5.01 7.60 23.42
CA ASN A 91 4.74 6.22 23.87
C ASN A 91 3.96 5.41 22.83
N ILE A 92 2.89 5.98 22.24
CA ILE A 92 2.09 5.26 21.25
C ILE A 92 2.87 5.06 19.94
N ARG A 93 3.71 6.03 19.55
CA ARG A 93 4.57 5.91 18.36
C ARG A 93 5.63 4.83 18.55
N GLU A 94 6.29 4.78 19.71
CA GLU A 94 7.26 3.74 20.05
C GLU A 94 6.63 2.35 20.07
N LEU A 95 5.44 2.21 20.66
CA LEU A 95 4.68 0.96 20.64
C LEU A 95 4.37 0.52 19.19
N ILE A 96 3.95 1.43 18.33
CA ILE A 96 3.67 1.12 16.92
C ILE A 96 4.96 0.67 16.22
N LEU A 97 6.05 1.42 16.36
CA LEU A 97 7.33 1.11 15.71
C LEU A 97 7.94 -0.21 16.19
N THR A 98 7.69 -0.57 17.45
CA THR A 98 8.19 -1.83 18.04
C THR A 98 7.37 -3.03 17.58
N ASN A 99 6.06 -2.88 17.42
CA ASN A 99 5.15 -4.01 17.18
C ASN A 99 4.71 -4.17 15.72
N LEU A 100 4.82 -3.12 14.90
CA LEU A 100 4.35 -3.11 13.53
C LEU A 100 5.49 -2.86 12.56
N LYS A 101 5.39 -3.46 11.38
CA LYS A 101 6.32 -3.20 10.26
C LYS A 101 5.75 -2.13 9.35
N PRO A 102 6.54 -1.10 8.99
CA PRO A 102 6.09 -0.09 8.05
C PRO A 102 5.95 -0.68 6.64
N ILE A 103 5.22 0.01 5.78
CA ILE A 103 5.17 -0.26 4.35
C ILE A 103 6.54 0.09 3.77
N GLU A 104 7.18 -0.88 3.13
CA GLU A 104 8.49 -0.73 2.50
C GLU A 104 8.41 -1.17 1.03
N LYS A 105 9.41 -0.77 0.23
CA LYS A 105 9.56 -1.32 -1.12
C LYS A 105 9.79 -2.82 -0.99
N ALA A 106 9.12 -3.62 -1.82
CA ALA A 106 9.47 -5.02 -1.95
C ALA A 106 10.96 -5.10 -2.30
N SER A 107 11.77 -5.70 -1.42
CA SER A 107 13.13 -6.11 -1.76
C SER A 107 13.04 -7.11 -2.90
N GLU A 108 14.06 -7.20 -3.74
CA GLU A 108 14.17 -8.21 -4.81
C GLU A 108 14.33 -9.64 -4.26
N GLU A 109 13.76 -9.95 -3.09
CA GLU A 109 13.58 -11.33 -2.67
C GLU A 109 12.58 -11.98 -3.62
N LYS A 110 13.10 -12.95 -4.38
CA LYS A 110 12.41 -13.76 -5.40
C LYS A 110 10.91 -13.82 -5.15
N ASN A 111 10.15 -13.10 -5.97
CA ASN A 111 8.70 -13.21 -6.06
C ASN A 111 8.28 -14.69 -6.06
N ILE A 112 7.81 -15.17 -4.90
CA ILE A 112 7.23 -16.53 -4.75
C ILE A 112 5.83 -16.57 -5.37
N PHE A 113 5.25 -15.40 -5.65
CA PHE A 113 4.10 -15.29 -6.53
C PHE A 113 4.53 -15.60 -7.97
N LYS A 114 4.41 -16.89 -8.33
CA LYS A 114 4.29 -17.30 -9.72
C LYS A 114 3.22 -16.43 -10.35
N THR A 115 3.64 -15.52 -11.22
CA THR A 115 2.75 -14.82 -12.13
C THR A 115 1.84 -15.89 -12.75
N PRO A 116 0.51 -15.77 -12.63
CA PRO A 116 -0.37 -16.72 -13.30
C PRO A 116 0.01 -16.67 -14.78
N LYS A 117 0.37 -17.82 -15.36
CA LYS A 117 0.62 -17.92 -16.79
C LYS A 117 -0.58 -17.30 -17.47
N LEU A 118 -0.34 -16.25 -18.27
CA LEU A 118 -1.34 -15.69 -19.17
C LEU A 118 -1.96 -16.84 -19.94
N VAL A 119 -3.15 -17.26 -19.53
CA VAL A 119 -3.93 -18.24 -20.26
C VAL A 119 -4.29 -17.52 -21.55
N THR A 120 -3.72 -17.97 -22.66
CA THR A 120 -4.15 -17.55 -24.00
C THR A 120 -5.67 -17.68 -24.03
N PRO A 121 -6.42 -16.61 -24.35
CA PRO A 121 -7.86 -16.67 -24.36
C PRO A 121 -8.30 -17.84 -25.24
N ILE A 122 -9.13 -18.71 -24.69
CA ILE A 122 -9.77 -19.81 -25.39
C ILE A 122 -10.62 -19.17 -26.49
N GLY A 123 -10.14 -19.20 -27.72
CA GLY A 123 -10.78 -18.49 -28.83
C GLY A 123 -9.97 -18.28 -30.11
N LYS A 124 -8.67 -18.59 -30.17
CA LYS A 124 -7.92 -18.61 -31.45
C LYS A 124 -7.68 -20.03 -31.96
N ASN A 125 -8.78 -20.70 -32.32
CA ASN A 125 -8.77 -21.79 -33.27
C ASN A 125 -8.93 -21.22 -34.69
N PHE A 126 -7.82 -20.78 -35.29
CA PHE A 126 -7.66 -20.67 -36.74
C PHE A 126 -6.19 -20.98 -36.99
N GLY A 127 -5.78 -22.20 -37.32
CA GLY A 127 -6.28 -23.00 -38.42
C GLY A 127 -5.21 -22.98 -39.51
N LYS A 128 -4.35 -24.01 -39.53
CA LYS A 128 -3.71 -24.66 -40.69
C LYS A 128 -2.43 -25.38 -40.25
N GLU A 129 -2.57 -26.66 -39.92
CA GLU A 129 -1.50 -27.62 -40.20
C GLU A 129 -1.19 -27.54 -41.72
N LYS A 130 0.04 -27.19 -42.10
CA LYS A 130 0.58 -27.62 -43.40
C LYS A 130 1.46 -28.83 -43.16
N LYS A 131 0.88 -30.01 -43.39
CA LYS A 131 1.63 -31.27 -43.56
C LYS A 131 2.30 -31.31 -44.93
N LYS A 132 3.57 -31.72 -44.88
CA LYS A 132 4.37 -32.47 -45.88
C LYS A 132 4.97 -31.72 -47.09
N GLY A 133 6.30 -31.78 -47.13
CA GLY A 133 7.12 -31.93 -48.34
C GLY A 133 8.41 -32.64 -47.95
N GLN A 134 8.45 -33.97 -48.10
CA GLN A 134 9.66 -34.78 -47.94
C GLN A 134 10.71 -34.33 -48.96
N LYS A 135 11.89 -33.93 -48.49
CA LYS A 135 13.06 -33.73 -49.35
C LYS A 135 13.62 -35.13 -49.66
N LYS A 136 13.36 -35.64 -50.87
CA LYS A 136 14.10 -36.80 -51.39
C LYS A 136 15.52 -36.35 -51.66
N GLU A 137 16.48 -36.94 -50.94
CA GLU A 137 17.86 -37.01 -51.39
C GLU A 137 17.90 -37.76 -52.72
N LYS A 138 18.64 -37.22 -53.69
CA LYS A 138 19.19 -38.00 -54.79
C LYS A 138 20.66 -37.66 -54.90
N ASN A 139 21.45 -38.73 -54.90
CA ASN A 139 22.81 -38.82 -55.40
C ASN A 139 22.95 -38.18 -56.78
#